data_AF-A0A7L3B2B8-F1
#
_entry.id   AF-A0A7L3B2B8-F1
#
_cell.length_a   1.000
_cell.length_b   1.000
_cell.length_c   1.000
_cell.angle_alpha   90.00
_cell.angle_beta   90.00
_cell.angle_gamma   90.00
#
_symmetry.space_group_name_H-M   'P 1'
#
loop_
_entity.id
_entity.type
_entity.pdbx_description
1 polymer ?
#
loop_
_entity_poly.entity_id
_entity_poly.type
_entity_poly.pdbx_seq_one_letter_code
_entity_poly.pdbx_strand_id
1 'polypeptide(L)'
;SGADNMKLILVFLFMAPLALSARAEKSHSSLDSAASPETKSRFAMLDDVRILANGLLQLGHGLKDFVHKTKGQMNDIFEKLYIFDQSFYELSVQTSEIKEEEEQLRQTTARLQINNEEIKNLSKEMNLKIEDLIQNKIQLQEQVWGLEDKVTKLAITQPSTQETEEISSLKAFVEQQDNHIKQLLQTVEDQHVQLDRQHNQILELEDKLNHIELQELAENSFPGEQTEPEAISFPVRNATAVTYRSDGPAPDCTALYNSGTRSSGVYTIKPSGSEAFDVYCEMKFG
;
A
#
# COMPACT_ATOMS: atom_id res chain seq x y z
N SER A 1 -3.89 -34.59 -23.58
CA SER A 1 -5.12 -35.36 -23.78
C SER A 1 -5.28 -36.59 -22.87
N GLY A 2 -4.34 -36.90 -21.96
CA GLY A 2 -4.44 -38.08 -21.08
C GLY A 2 -4.91 -37.80 -19.65
N ALA A 3 -4.75 -36.56 -19.16
CA ALA A 3 -5.03 -36.21 -17.75
C ALA A 3 -6.51 -35.93 -17.48
N ASP A 4 -7.26 -35.38 -18.45
CA ASP A 4 -8.67 -35.04 -18.27
C ASP A 4 -9.58 -36.28 -18.26
N ASN A 5 -9.20 -37.32 -18.99
CA ASN A 5 -9.94 -38.59 -19.02
C ASN A 5 -9.86 -39.36 -17.70
N MET A 6 -8.77 -39.20 -16.93
CA MET A 6 -8.59 -39.88 -15.65
C MET A 6 -9.45 -39.26 -14.54
N LYS A 7 -9.67 -37.93 -14.58
CA LYS A 7 -10.56 -37.23 -13.65
C LYS A 7 -12.04 -37.58 -13.89
N LEU A 8 -12.45 -37.73 -15.15
CA LEU A 8 -13.83 -38.07 -15.49
C LEU A 8 -14.20 -39.49 -15.01
N ILE A 9 -13.29 -40.45 -15.11
CA ILE A 9 -13.49 -41.84 -14.66
C ILE A 9 -13.61 -41.94 -13.13
N LEU A 10 -12.85 -41.12 -12.38
CA LEU A 10 -12.89 -41.08 -10.92
C LEU A 10 -14.22 -40.52 -10.37
N VAL A 11 -14.85 -39.58 -11.08
CA VAL A 11 -16.15 -39.02 -10.71
C VAL A 11 -17.28 -40.05 -10.93
N PHE A 12 -17.21 -40.86 -11.99
CA PHE A 12 -18.18 -41.94 -12.22
C PHE A 12 -18.07 -43.10 -11.23
N LEU A 13 -16.88 -43.37 -10.68
CA LEU A 13 -16.67 -44.41 -9.67
C LEU A 13 -17.29 -44.09 -8.29
N PHE A 14 -17.44 -42.81 -7.96
CA PHE A 14 -18.01 -42.38 -6.67
C PHE A 14 -19.55 -42.33 -6.62
N MET A 15 -20.23 -42.36 -7.77
CA MET A 15 -21.71 -42.32 -7.86
C MET A 15 -22.36 -43.71 -7.92
N ALA A 16 -21.57 -44.79 -7.77
CA ALA A 16 -21.99 -46.16 -8.06
C ALA A 16 -22.53 -47.02 -6.89
N PRO A 17 -22.94 -46.51 -5.70
CA PRO A 17 -23.72 -47.34 -4.77
C PRO A 17 -25.06 -46.71 -4.38
N LEU A 18 -26.00 -46.54 -5.32
CA LEU A 18 -27.39 -46.22 -4.99
C LEU A 18 -28.46 -46.96 -5.81
N ALA A 19 -28.06 -47.95 -6.62
CA ALA A 19 -29.02 -48.79 -7.31
C ALA A 19 -28.64 -50.26 -7.15
N LEU A 20 -29.44 -50.98 -6.35
CA LEU A 20 -29.83 -52.39 -6.44
C LEU A 20 -29.98 -52.99 -5.05
N SER A 21 -31.15 -52.84 -4.44
CA SER A 21 -31.73 -53.90 -3.62
C SER A 21 -33.25 -53.76 -3.60
N ALA A 22 -33.90 -54.38 -4.59
CA ALA A 22 -35.31 -54.74 -4.54
C ALA A 22 -35.54 -55.85 -5.57
N ARG A 23 -35.04 -57.06 -5.29
CA ARG A 23 -35.51 -58.26 -5.97
C ARG A 23 -36.31 -59.08 -4.98
N ALA A 24 -37.63 -58.96 -5.10
CA ALA A 24 -38.61 -59.73 -4.37
C ALA A 24 -38.42 -61.23 -4.64
N GLU A 25 -38.16 -61.99 -3.58
CA GLU A 25 -38.26 -63.45 -3.57
C GLU A 25 -39.73 -63.86 -3.69
N LYS A 26 -40.06 -64.49 -4.82
CA LYS A 26 -41.34 -65.17 -5.03
C LYS A 26 -41.16 -66.63 -4.61
N SER A 27 -41.43 -66.91 -3.33
CA SER A 27 -41.55 -68.27 -2.81
C SER A 27 -43.02 -68.53 -2.47
N HIS A 28 -43.76 -69.11 -3.41
CA HIS A 28 -45.07 -69.71 -3.11
C HIS A 28 -44.94 -71.23 -3.23
N SER A 29 -44.74 -71.87 -2.08
CA SER A 29 -44.88 -73.29 -1.88
C SER A 29 -46.32 -73.63 -1.49
N SER A 30 -46.88 -74.62 -2.21
CA SER A 30 -47.67 -75.74 -1.69
C SER A 30 -49.02 -75.50 -0.98
N LEU A 31 -50.06 -76.05 -1.63
CA LEU A 31 -51.27 -76.69 -1.11
C LEU A 31 -52.12 -75.94 -0.07
N ASP A 32 -53.31 -75.54 -0.51
CA ASP A 32 -54.43 -75.28 0.39
C ASP A 32 -55.50 -76.37 0.21
N SER A 33 -55.78 -77.06 1.31
CA SER A 33 -56.81 -78.09 1.45
C SER A 33 -57.94 -77.50 2.28
N ALA A 34 -59.10 -77.39 1.64
CA ALA A 34 -60.45 -77.54 2.19
C ALA A 34 -60.88 -76.74 3.45
N ALA A 35 -61.93 -75.95 3.21
CA ALA A 35 -63.15 -75.83 4.02
C ALA A 35 -63.15 -74.93 5.28
N SER A 36 -63.99 -73.88 5.17
CA SER A 36 -64.57 -72.97 6.19
C SER A 36 -65.56 -73.70 7.13
N PRO A 37 -66.37 -73.06 8.03
CA PRO A 37 -66.41 -71.67 8.55
C PRO A 37 -66.72 -71.55 10.07
N GLU A 38 -66.26 -70.52 10.81
CA GLU A 38 -66.98 -70.09 12.04
C GLU A 38 -67.02 -68.56 12.27
N THR A 39 -68.25 -68.05 12.12
CA THR A 39 -68.97 -66.95 12.79
C THR A 39 -68.25 -65.83 13.57
N LYS A 40 -68.56 -64.59 13.13
CA LYS A 40 -68.74 -63.34 13.92
C LYS A 40 -67.66 -62.98 14.96
N SER A 41 -66.73 -62.12 14.53
CA SER A 41 -66.44 -60.90 15.28
C SER A 41 -66.46 -59.71 14.31
N ARG A 42 -67.32 -58.72 14.56
CA ARG A 42 -67.29 -57.43 13.84
C ARG A 42 -66.34 -56.42 14.48
N PHE A 43 -65.71 -56.82 15.58
CA PHE A 43 -64.69 -56.07 16.30
C PHE A 43 -63.47 -56.96 16.41
N ALA A 44 -62.29 -56.39 16.12
CA ALA A 44 -61.03 -57.07 16.37
C ALA A 44 -60.96 -57.51 17.85
N MET A 45 -60.31 -58.64 18.10
CA MET A 45 -60.09 -59.12 19.47
C MET A 45 -59.39 -58.01 20.28
N LEU A 46 -59.83 -57.76 21.53
CA LEU A 46 -59.26 -56.69 22.37
C LEU A 46 -57.73 -56.80 22.50
N ASP A 47 -57.20 -58.03 22.46
CA ASP A 47 -55.76 -58.29 22.48
C ASP A 47 -55.07 -57.83 21.19
N ASP A 48 -55.66 -58.03 20.01
CA ASP A 48 -55.11 -57.53 18.75
C ASP A 48 -55.08 -56.00 18.71
N VAL A 49 -56.13 -55.35 19.23
CA VAL A 49 -56.19 -53.88 19.35
C VAL A 49 -55.11 -53.37 20.29
N ARG A 50 -54.85 -54.06 21.40
CA ARG A 50 -53.78 -53.71 22.34
C ARG A 50 -52.40 -53.92 21.73
N ILE A 51 -52.18 -54.99 20.97
CA ILE A 51 -50.92 -55.23 20.24
C ILE A 51 -50.71 -54.14 19.19
N LEU A 52 -51.74 -53.80 18.41
CA LEU A 52 -51.71 -52.70 17.45
C LEU A 52 -51.44 -51.35 18.12
N ALA A 53 -52.08 -51.06 19.25
CA ALA A 53 -51.87 -49.82 20.00
C ALA A 53 -50.43 -49.73 20.54
N ASN A 54 -49.88 -50.83 21.08
CA ASN A 54 -48.50 -50.89 21.55
C ASN A 54 -47.49 -50.77 20.40
N GLY A 55 -47.75 -51.43 19.26
CA GLY A 55 -46.91 -51.32 18.06
C GLY A 55 -46.91 -49.91 17.48
N LEU A 56 -48.09 -49.27 17.41
CA LEU A 56 -48.22 -47.89 16.96
C LEU A 56 -47.53 -46.92 17.92
N LEU A 57 -47.63 -47.14 19.23
CA LEU A 57 -46.96 -46.33 20.25
C LEU A 57 -45.44 -46.49 20.17
N GLN A 58 -44.93 -47.71 19.97
CA GLN A 58 -43.50 -47.97 19.79
C GLN A 58 -42.98 -47.30 18.51
N LEU A 59 -43.74 -47.35 17.41
CA LEU A 59 -43.39 -46.64 16.19
C LEU A 59 -43.43 -45.13 16.39
N GLY A 60 -44.42 -44.62 17.13
CA GLY A 60 -44.52 -43.20 17.49
C GLY A 60 -43.31 -42.72 18.30
N HIS A 61 -42.87 -43.51 19.29
CA HIS A 61 -41.64 -43.23 20.04
C HIS A 61 -40.40 -43.29 19.16
N GLY A 62 -40.24 -44.34 18.34
CA GLY A 62 -39.11 -44.47 17.43
C GLY A 62 -39.03 -43.33 16.39
N LEU A 63 -40.18 -42.90 15.87
CA LEU A 63 -40.27 -41.77 14.95
C LEU A 63 -39.90 -40.46 15.65
N LYS A 64 -40.39 -40.24 16.88
CA LYS A 64 -40.05 -39.07 17.69
C LYS A 64 -38.54 -38.97 17.92
N ASP A 65 -37.90 -40.08 18.31
CA ASP A 65 -36.46 -40.11 18.55
C ASP A 65 -35.66 -39.90 17.27
N PHE A 66 -36.11 -40.50 16.16
CA PHE A 66 -35.52 -40.26 14.85
C PHE A 66 -35.60 -38.78 14.45
N VAL A 67 -36.77 -38.15 14.57
CA VAL A 67 -36.96 -36.73 14.25
C VAL A 67 -36.10 -35.84 15.14
N HIS A 68 -36.02 -36.11 16.44
CA HIS A 68 -35.14 -35.35 17.34
C HIS A 68 -33.67 -35.49 16.96
N LYS A 69 -33.23 -36.71 16.64
CA LYS A 69 -31.86 -36.97 16.21
C LYS A 69 -31.55 -36.28 14.88
N THR A 70 -32.43 -36.40 13.88
CA THR A 70 -32.28 -35.75 12.58
C THR A 70 -32.29 -34.24 12.71
N LYS A 71 -33.13 -33.66 13.58
CA LYS A 71 -33.12 -32.22 13.87
C LYS A 71 -31.77 -31.77 14.46
N GLY A 72 -31.22 -32.55 15.39
CA GLY A 72 -29.90 -32.27 15.96
C GLY A 72 -28.79 -32.31 14.91
N GLN A 73 -28.78 -33.35 14.07
CA GLN A 73 -27.80 -33.48 12.97
C GLN A 73 -27.94 -32.37 11.94
N MET A 74 -29.18 -31.98 11.59
CA MET A 74 -29.43 -30.90 10.63
C MET A 74 -28.97 -29.55 11.17
N ASN A 75 -29.18 -29.28 12.47
CA ASN A 75 -28.66 -28.07 13.10
C ASN A 75 -27.12 -28.03 13.10
N ASP A 76 -26.45 -29.14 13.42
CA ASP A 76 -24.98 -29.23 13.35
C ASP A 76 -24.45 -28.98 11.92
N ILE A 77 -25.16 -29.49 10.90
CA ILE A 77 -24.82 -29.23 9.50
C ILE A 77 -24.98 -27.75 9.16
N PHE A 78 -26.07 -27.10 9.59
CA PHE A 78 -26.27 -25.68 9.33
C PHE A 78 -25.25 -24.80 10.04
N GLU A 79 -24.88 -25.14 11.27
CA GLU A 79 -23.83 -24.43 12.00
C GLU A 79 -22.48 -24.54 11.28
N LYS A 80 -22.11 -25.74 10.82
CA LYS A 80 -20.90 -25.95 10.01
C LYS A 80 -20.96 -25.20 8.69
N LEU A 81 -22.10 -25.20 8.02
CA LEU A 81 -22.28 -24.50 6.75
C LEU A 81 -22.16 -22.98 6.94
N TYR A 82 -22.71 -22.45 8.03
CA TYR A 82 -22.60 -21.04 8.38
C TYR A 82 -21.14 -20.63 8.64
N ILE A 83 -20.41 -21.41 9.44
CA ILE A 83 -18.98 -21.16 9.67
C ILE A 83 -18.21 -21.23 8.36
N PHE A 84 -18.49 -22.23 7.52
CA PHE A 84 -17.83 -22.38 6.23
C PHE A 84 -18.10 -21.20 5.29
N ASP A 85 -19.34 -20.74 5.19
CA ASP A 85 -19.73 -19.58 4.37
C ASP A 85 -19.01 -18.31 4.82
N GLN A 86 -18.95 -18.08 6.14
CA GLN A 86 -18.24 -16.95 6.71
C GLN A 86 -16.73 -17.00 6.41
N SER A 87 -16.08 -18.16 6.64
CA SER A 87 -14.65 -18.33 6.34
C SER A 87 -14.37 -18.20 4.85
N PHE A 88 -15.27 -18.66 3.98
CA PHE A 88 -15.13 -18.55 2.54
C PHE A 88 -15.24 -17.09 2.07
N TYR A 89 -16.17 -16.33 2.64
CA TYR A 89 -16.27 -14.90 2.38
C TYR A 89 -15.00 -14.16 2.80
N GLU A 90 -14.50 -14.42 4.00
CA GLU A 90 -13.28 -13.79 4.53
C GLU A 90 -12.05 -14.11 3.66
N LEU A 91 -11.91 -15.39 3.26
CA LEU A 91 -10.85 -15.82 2.35
C LEU A 91 -10.99 -15.19 0.96
N SER A 92 -12.21 -15.02 0.45
CA SER A 92 -12.47 -14.36 -0.82
C SER A 92 -12.06 -12.90 -0.80
N VAL A 93 -12.33 -12.19 0.31
CA VAL A 93 -11.91 -10.79 0.51
C VAL A 93 -10.39 -10.71 0.52
N GLN A 94 -9.72 -11.52 1.37
CA GLN A 94 -8.25 -11.57 1.42
C GLN A 94 -7.63 -11.93 0.06
N THR A 95 -8.23 -12.87 -0.67
CA THR A 95 -7.75 -13.26 -2.00
C THR A 95 -7.87 -12.10 -3.00
N SER A 96 -8.92 -11.29 -2.90
CA SER A 96 -9.10 -10.11 -3.76
C SER A 96 -8.10 -9.00 -3.43
N GLU A 97 -7.82 -8.75 -2.15
CA GLU A 97 -6.82 -7.79 -1.68
C GLU A 97 -5.42 -8.20 -2.14
N ILE A 98 -5.03 -9.46 -1.92
CA ILE A 98 -3.73 -10.00 -2.37
C ILE A 98 -3.56 -9.86 -3.88
N LYS A 99 -4.62 -10.09 -4.66
CA LYS A 99 -4.58 -9.95 -6.12
C LYS A 99 -4.37 -8.50 -6.55
N GLU A 100 -4.97 -7.54 -5.84
CA GLU A 100 -4.74 -6.12 -6.10
C GLU A 100 -3.30 -5.71 -5.80
N GLU A 101 -2.76 -6.14 -4.65
CA GLU A 101 -1.36 -5.92 -4.28
C GLU A 101 -0.38 -6.55 -5.27
N GLU A 102 -0.67 -7.76 -5.78
CA GLU A 102 0.13 -8.42 -6.82
C GLU A 102 0.21 -7.56 -8.07
N GLU A 103 -0.91 -7.01 -8.53
CA GLU A 103 -0.94 -6.16 -9.73
C GLU A 103 -0.16 -4.86 -9.52
N GLN A 104 -0.28 -4.22 -8.36
CA GLN A 104 0.50 -3.04 -8.01
C GLN A 104 2.01 -3.34 -7.98
N LEU A 105 2.39 -4.49 -7.41
CA LEU A 105 3.77 -4.94 -7.39
C LEU A 105 4.29 -5.23 -8.80
N ARG A 106 3.46 -5.82 -9.67
CA ARG A 106 3.78 -6.07 -11.07
C ARG A 106 4.00 -4.77 -11.84
N GLN A 107 3.14 -3.77 -11.65
CA GLN A 107 3.31 -2.44 -12.25
C GLN A 107 4.60 -1.76 -11.77
N THR A 108 4.87 -1.82 -10.46
CA THR A 108 6.10 -1.27 -9.88
C THR A 108 7.34 -1.97 -10.44
N THR A 109 7.29 -3.29 -10.58
CA THR A 109 8.37 -4.09 -11.18
C THR A 109 8.61 -3.70 -12.63
N ALA A 110 7.56 -3.56 -13.44
CA ALA A 110 7.67 -3.13 -14.83
C ALA A 110 8.28 -1.72 -14.94
N ARG A 111 7.84 -0.77 -14.10
CA ARG A 111 8.42 0.58 -14.03
C ARG A 111 9.90 0.54 -13.63
N LEU A 112 10.24 -0.25 -12.62
CA LEU A 112 11.62 -0.38 -12.15
C LEU A 112 12.53 -0.98 -13.22
N GLN A 113 12.01 -1.93 -14.01
CA GLN A 113 12.73 -2.53 -15.13
C GLN A 113 13.02 -1.51 -16.23
N ILE A 114 12.05 -0.67 -16.60
CA ILE A 114 12.24 0.42 -17.57
C ILE A 114 13.32 1.39 -17.08
N ASN A 115 13.24 1.83 -15.82
CA ASN A 115 14.23 2.73 -15.23
C ASN A 115 15.63 2.10 -15.21
N ASN A 116 15.73 0.80 -14.96
CA ASN A 116 17.00 0.08 -15.00
C ASN A 116 17.61 0.09 -16.41
N GLU A 117 16.79 -0.14 -17.44
CA GLU A 117 17.22 -0.07 -18.83
C GLU A 117 17.66 1.34 -19.24
N GLU A 118 16.94 2.38 -18.79
CA GLU A 118 17.32 3.78 -19.01
C GLU A 118 18.67 4.11 -18.36
N ILE A 119 18.85 3.77 -17.08
CA ILE A 119 20.12 3.97 -16.36
C ILE A 119 21.25 3.22 -17.06
N LYS A 120 21.00 2.00 -17.54
CA LYS A 120 21.98 1.23 -18.31
C LYS A 120 22.37 1.91 -19.62
N ASN A 121 21.40 2.53 -20.32
CA ASN A 121 21.68 3.29 -21.54
C ASN A 121 22.45 4.58 -21.25
N LEU A 122 22.05 5.34 -20.22
CA LEU A 122 22.78 6.52 -19.76
C LEU A 122 24.21 6.18 -19.32
N SER A 123 24.40 5.05 -18.63
CA SER A 123 25.72 4.55 -18.24
C SER A 123 26.59 4.25 -19.47
N LYS A 124 26.03 3.63 -20.52
CA LYS A 124 26.76 3.43 -21.78
C LYS A 124 27.14 4.74 -22.44
N GLU A 125 26.22 5.70 -22.51
CA GLU A 125 26.48 7.02 -23.07
C GLU A 125 27.57 7.76 -22.30
N MET A 126 27.51 7.73 -20.96
CA MET A 126 28.52 8.32 -20.09
C MET A 126 29.89 7.68 -20.30
N ASN A 127 29.96 6.35 -20.43
CA ASN A 127 31.21 5.66 -20.72
C ASN A 127 31.81 6.09 -22.08
N LEU A 128 30.99 6.28 -23.11
CA LEU A 128 31.45 6.79 -24.41
C LEU A 128 32.01 8.21 -24.28
N LYS A 129 31.33 9.09 -23.53
CA LYS A 129 31.81 10.46 -23.26
C LYS A 129 33.11 10.47 -22.44
N ILE A 130 33.25 9.57 -21.49
CA ILE A 130 34.49 9.43 -20.70
C ILE A 130 35.64 8.99 -21.60
N GLU A 131 35.42 8.03 -22.50
CA GLU A 131 36.45 7.59 -23.45
C GLU A 131 36.89 8.76 -24.36
N ASP A 132 35.94 9.54 -24.89
CA ASP A 132 36.25 10.74 -25.68
C ASP A 132 37.08 11.76 -24.88
N LEU A 133 36.71 12.03 -23.62
CA LEU A 133 37.47 12.93 -22.75
C LEU A 133 38.88 12.40 -22.46
N ILE A 134 39.06 11.09 -22.31
CA ILE A 134 40.38 10.48 -22.12
C ILE A 134 41.24 10.70 -23.38
N GLN A 135 40.69 10.50 -24.57
CA GLN A 135 41.41 10.76 -25.83
C GLN A 135 41.79 12.24 -25.97
N ASN A 136 40.84 13.15 -25.71
CA ASN A 136 41.09 14.60 -25.73
C ASN A 136 42.17 15.00 -24.70
N LYS A 137 42.16 14.41 -23.51
CA LYS A 137 43.21 14.62 -22.50
C LYS A 137 44.58 14.19 -23.01
N ILE A 138 44.69 13.03 -23.66
CA ILE A 138 45.96 12.54 -24.23
C ILE A 138 46.46 13.51 -25.30
N GLN A 139 45.58 13.97 -26.20
CA GLN A 139 45.93 14.93 -27.24
C GLN A 139 46.42 16.27 -26.66
N LEU A 140 45.70 16.81 -25.68
CA LEU A 140 46.12 18.04 -25.00
C LEU A 140 47.47 17.88 -24.30
N GLN A 141 47.69 16.74 -23.65
CA GLN A 141 48.96 16.44 -22.99
C GLN A 141 50.12 16.38 -24.01
N GLU A 142 49.90 15.84 -25.21
CA GLU A 142 50.89 15.86 -26.29
C GLU A 142 51.19 17.28 -26.77
N GLN A 143 50.16 18.11 -26.96
CA GLN A 143 50.35 19.51 -27.37
C GLN A 143 51.08 20.34 -26.32
N VAL A 144 50.73 20.17 -25.04
CA VAL A 144 51.45 20.80 -23.92
C VAL A 144 52.89 20.35 -23.91
N TRP A 145 53.15 19.06 -24.12
CA TRP A 145 54.52 18.56 -24.16
C TRP A 145 55.35 19.16 -25.32
N GLY A 146 54.73 19.28 -26.50
CA GLY A 146 55.36 19.98 -27.64
C GLY A 146 55.59 21.47 -27.39
N LEU A 147 54.74 22.13 -26.59
CA LEU A 147 54.90 23.54 -26.23
C LEU A 147 55.99 23.72 -25.17
N GLU A 148 56.04 22.85 -24.17
CA GLU A 148 57.08 22.82 -23.12
C GLU A 148 58.47 22.60 -23.74
N ASP A 149 58.62 21.69 -24.71
CA ASP A 149 59.87 21.50 -25.45
C ASP A 149 60.29 22.75 -26.22
N LYS A 150 59.35 23.41 -26.91
CA LYS A 150 59.62 24.68 -27.61
C LYS A 150 60.01 25.81 -26.66
N VAL A 151 59.33 25.95 -25.52
CA VAL A 151 59.65 26.94 -24.48
C VAL A 151 61.02 26.66 -23.89
N THR A 152 61.34 25.40 -23.60
CA THR A 152 62.64 24.99 -23.08
C THR A 152 63.76 25.31 -24.09
N LYS A 153 63.53 25.03 -25.38
CA LYS A 153 64.46 25.40 -26.46
C LYS A 153 64.66 26.92 -26.55
N LEU A 154 63.59 27.72 -26.47
CA LEU A 154 63.68 29.19 -26.49
C LEU A 154 64.42 29.73 -25.26
N ALA A 155 64.12 29.23 -24.06
CA ALA A 155 64.78 29.63 -22.82
C ALA A 155 66.28 29.32 -22.81
N ILE A 156 66.69 28.21 -23.41
CA ILE A 156 68.12 27.87 -23.58
C ILE A 156 68.80 28.78 -24.62
N THR A 157 68.05 29.29 -25.60
CA THR A 157 68.61 30.09 -26.72
C THR A 157 68.69 31.59 -26.41
N GLN A 158 68.03 32.10 -25.36
CA GLN A 158 67.96 33.54 -25.07
C GLN A 158 68.29 33.89 -23.61
N PRO A 159 69.52 34.34 -23.31
CA PRO A 159 69.79 35.20 -22.17
C PRO A 159 70.04 36.63 -22.66
N SER A 160 68.98 37.44 -22.79
CA SER A 160 69.09 38.89 -22.85
C SER A 160 68.50 39.49 -21.57
N THR A 161 69.37 40.06 -20.76
CA THR A 161 69.21 40.55 -19.37
C THR A 161 68.20 41.69 -19.16
N GLN A 162 67.33 41.99 -20.13
CA GLN A 162 66.43 43.15 -20.10
C GLN A 162 64.96 42.78 -19.81
N GLU A 163 64.54 41.54 -20.04
CA GLU A 163 63.14 41.08 -19.82
C GLU A 163 62.84 40.65 -18.37
N THR A 164 63.86 40.45 -17.54
CA THR A 164 63.69 39.97 -16.16
C THR A 164 63.04 40.99 -15.22
N GLU A 165 63.15 42.29 -15.51
CA GLU A 165 62.51 43.33 -14.69
C GLU A 165 61.00 43.47 -14.98
N GLU A 166 60.59 43.36 -16.24
CA GLU A 166 59.19 43.42 -16.64
C GLU A 166 58.39 42.21 -16.10
N ILE A 167 59.03 41.03 -16.10
CA ILE A 167 58.45 39.81 -15.52
C ILE A 167 58.29 39.94 -14.00
N SER A 168 59.23 40.60 -13.31
CA SER A 168 59.15 40.87 -11.87
C SER A 168 58.01 41.83 -11.54
N SER A 169 57.83 42.89 -12.34
CA SER A 169 56.73 43.85 -12.18
C SER A 169 55.37 43.19 -12.41
N LEU A 170 55.24 42.37 -13.45
CA LEU A 170 54.00 41.65 -13.74
C LEU A 170 53.65 40.64 -12.64
N LYS A 171 54.66 39.94 -12.08
CA LYS A 171 54.47 39.01 -10.96
C LYS A 171 53.89 39.71 -9.72
N ALA A 172 54.43 40.88 -9.36
CA ALA A 172 53.94 41.64 -8.22
C ALA A 172 52.48 42.11 -8.41
N PHE A 173 52.11 42.51 -9.62
CA PHE A 173 50.73 42.88 -9.95
C PHE A 173 49.75 41.70 -9.87
N VAL A 174 50.16 40.51 -10.34
CA VAL A 174 49.35 39.29 -10.24
C VAL A 174 49.15 38.87 -8.79
N GLU A 175 50.21 38.92 -7.96
CA GLU A 175 50.10 38.66 -6.52
C GLU A 175 49.18 39.67 -5.82
N GLN A 176 49.19 40.94 -6.24
CA GLN A 176 48.26 41.94 -5.72
C GLN A 176 46.80 41.63 -6.10
N GLN A 177 46.54 41.24 -7.35
CA GLN A 177 45.19 40.85 -7.76
C GLN A 177 44.69 39.60 -7.04
N ASP A 178 45.55 38.59 -6.84
CA ASP A 178 45.21 37.38 -6.07
C ASP A 178 44.76 37.72 -4.64
N ASN A 179 45.45 38.66 -3.99
CA ASN A 179 45.06 39.15 -2.66
C ASN A 179 43.70 39.89 -2.67
N HIS A 180 43.42 40.71 -3.68
CA HIS A 180 42.12 41.36 -3.83
C HIS A 180 40.99 40.35 -4.07
N ILE A 181 41.23 39.32 -4.89
CA ILE A 181 40.25 38.25 -5.15
C ILE A 181 39.95 37.48 -3.87
N LYS A 182 40.97 37.16 -3.06
CA LYS A 182 40.79 36.52 -1.75
C LYS A 182 39.95 37.36 -0.79
N GLN A 183 40.20 38.67 -0.73
CA GLN A 183 39.40 39.58 0.10
C GLN A 183 37.94 39.66 -0.36
N LEU A 184 37.71 39.69 -1.67
CA LEU A 184 36.36 39.70 -2.23
C LEU A 184 35.63 38.39 -1.92
N LEU A 185 36.30 37.25 -2.07
CA LEU A 185 35.74 35.94 -1.74
C LEU A 185 35.36 35.84 -0.26
N GLN A 186 36.24 36.30 0.64
CA GLN A 186 35.95 36.39 2.08
C GLN A 186 34.72 37.26 2.36
N THR A 187 34.60 38.41 1.67
CA THR A 187 33.45 39.31 1.84
C THR A 187 32.14 38.66 1.38
N VAL A 188 32.17 37.92 0.27
CA VAL A 188 30.99 37.20 -0.23
C VAL A 188 30.58 36.08 0.73
N GLU A 189 31.53 35.35 1.30
CA GLU A 189 31.29 34.32 2.31
C GLU A 189 30.62 34.94 3.57
N ASP A 190 31.18 36.04 4.07
CA ASP A 190 30.64 36.77 5.24
C ASP A 190 29.22 37.28 4.96
N GLN A 191 28.96 37.75 3.73
CA GLN A 191 27.61 38.15 3.30
C GLN A 191 26.63 36.96 3.27
N HIS A 192 27.07 35.77 2.85
CA HIS A 192 26.23 34.57 2.85
C HIS A 192 25.84 34.17 4.27
N VAL A 193 26.81 34.16 5.20
CA VAL A 193 26.57 33.85 6.61
C VAL A 193 25.61 34.88 7.24
N GLN A 194 25.75 36.16 6.89
CA GLN A 194 24.85 37.20 7.37
C GLN A 194 23.43 37.02 6.84
N LEU A 195 23.27 36.67 5.56
CA LEU A 195 21.98 36.40 4.93
C LEU A 195 21.31 35.18 5.58
N ASP A 196 22.04 34.10 5.80
CA ASP A 196 21.53 32.91 6.51
C ASP A 196 21.09 33.24 7.94
N ARG A 197 21.83 34.10 8.63
CA ARG A 197 21.45 34.57 9.97
C ARG A 197 20.15 35.37 9.93
N GLN A 198 20.00 36.27 8.96
CA GLN A 198 18.76 37.03 8.78
C GLN A 198 17.59 36.12 8.41
N HIS A 199 17.81 35.13 7.55
CA HIS A 199 16.79 34.16 7.17
C HIS A 199 16.30 33.35 8.38
N ASN A 200 17.21 32.86 9.22
CA ASN A 200 16.85 32.16 10.45
C ASN A 200 16.11 33.05 11.45
N GLN A 201 16.47 34.34 11.54
CA GLN A 201 15.72 35.30 12.36
C GLN A 201 14.31 35.53 11.83
N ILE A 202 14.13 35.54 10.51
CA ILE A 202 12.80 35.63 9.88
C ILE A 202 11.99 34.37 10.20
N LEU A 203 12.56 33.17 10.07
CA LEU A 203 11.89 31.92 10.45
C LEU A 203 11.46 31.91 11.92
N GLU A 204 12.31 32.40 12.83
CA GLU A 204 11.97 32.52 14.26
C GLU A 204 10.87 33.56 14.51
N LEU A 205 10.88 34.68 13.76
CA LEU A 205 9.83 35.70 13.83
C LEU A 205 8.50 35.19 13.26
N GLU A 206 8.52 34.42 12.17
CA GLU A 206 7.34 33.77 11.60
C GLU A 206 6.75 32.74 12.57
N ASP A 207 7.59 31.93 13.23
CA ASP A 207 7.15 31.00 14.27
C ASP A 207 6.52 31.74 15.47
N LYS A 208 7.14 32.84 15.92
CA LYS A 208 6.58 33.70 16.97
C LYS A 208 5.26 34.34 16.56
N LEU A 209 5.10 34.78 15.31
CA LEU A 209 3.84 35.32 14.81
C LEU A 209 2.74 34.26 14.76
N ASN A 210 3.05 33.06 14.28
CA ASN A 210 2.12 31.93 14.31
C ASN A 210 1.72 31.56 15.75
N HIS A 211 2.66 31.64 16.70
CA HIS A 211 2.36 31.42 18.12
C HIS A 211 1.55 32.56 18.78
N ILE A 212 1.78 33.81 18.40
CA ILE A 212 0.98 34.96 18.89
C ILE A 212 -0.44 34.90 18.34
N GLU A 213 -0.63 34.54 17.07
CA GLU A 213 -1.96 34.36 16.47
C GLU A 213 -2.76 33.26 17.20
N LEU A 214 -2.08 32.21 17.67
CA LEU A 214 -2.66 31.16 18.51
C LEU A 214 -2.96 31.61 19.95
N GLN A 215 -2.18 32.53 20.52
CA GLN A 215 -2.39 33.10 21.86
C GLN A 215 -3.53 34.13 21.88
N GLU A 216 -3.67 34.95 20.83
CA GLU A 216 -4.75 35.96 20.72
C GLU A 216 -6.14 35.31 20.51
N LEU A 217 -6.17 34.10 19.95
CA LEU A 217 -7.36 33.23 19.89
C LEU A 217 -7.69 32.55 21.24
N ALA A 218 -6.71 32.40 22.14
CA ALA A 218 -6.89 31.76 23.44
C ALA A 218 -7.28 32.74 24.57
N GLU A 219 -6.82 33.99 24.51
CA GLU A 219 -7.10 34.99 25.56
C GLU A 219 -8.46 35.70 25.43
N ASN A 220 -9.20 35.47 24.34
CA ASN A 220 -10.53 36.05 24.13
C ASN A 220 -11.71 35.17 24.57
N SER A 221 -11.49 34.23 25.50
CA SER A 221 -12.58 33.40 26.03
C SER A 221 -12.71 33.48 27.56
N PHE A 222 -13.86 34.08 27.97
CA PHE A 222 -14.60 34.04 29.24
C PHE A 222 -14.46 35.23 30.23
N PRO A 223 -15.53 35.62 31.00
CA PRO A 223 -16.60 34.72 31.46
C PRO A 223 -18.07 35.20 31.49
N GLY A 224 -18.96 34.22 31.39
CA GLY A 224 -20.21 34.11 32.14
C GLY A 224 -20.85 32.75 31.87
N GLU A 225 -21.45 32.00 32.80
CA GLU A 225 -21.49 31.99 34.26
C GLU A 225 -22.04 30.59 34.65
N GLN A 226 -21.41 29.94 35.64
CA GLN A 226 -21.88 28.90 36.57
C GLN A 226 -22.63 27.62 36.10
N THR A 227 -22.07 26.43 36.41
CA THR A 227 -22.54 25.49 37.47
C THR A 227 -21.53 24.34 37.65
N GLU A 228 -21.37 23.91 38.91
CA GLU A 228 -20.30 23.14 39.59
C GLU A 228 -20.49 21.58 39.54
N PRO A 229 -19.65 20.71 40.19
CA PRO A 229 -18.49 20.02 39.58
C PRO A 229 -18.41 18.47 39.84
N GLU A 230 -17.21 17.91 39.58
CA GLU A 230 -16.63 16.59 39.98
C GLU A 230 -16.89 15.38 39.05
N ALA A 231 -15.91 14.54 38.64
CA ALA A 231 -14.52 14.30 39.08
C ALA A 231 -13.63 13.65 37.97
N ILE A 232 -12.35 14.06 37.93
CA ILE A 232 -11.08 13.30 37.73
C ILE A 232 -11.02 12.27 36.58
N SER A 233 -10.21 12.41 35.51
CA SER A 233 -8.73 12.30 35.47
C SER A 233 -8.21 12.59 34.04
N PHE A 234 -7.04 13.20 33.93
CA PHE A 234 -6.20 13.28 32.71
C PHE A 234 -5.07 12.23 32.83
N PRO A 235 -4.48 11.66 31.74
CA PRO A 235 -3.77 12.46 30.74
C PRO A 235 -3.88 12.06 29.25
N VAL A 236 -4.00 13.10 28.43
CA VAL A 236 -3.22 13.40 27.20
C VAL A 236 -3.11 12.35 26.09
N ARG A 237 -3.84 12.58 24.98
CA ARG A 237 -3.28 12.76 23.62
C ARG A 237 -4.33 13.38 22.67
N ASN A 238 -4.23 14.68 22.44
CA ASN A 238 -4.88 15.46 21.38
C ASN A 238 -3.74 16.28 20.72
N ALA A 239 -3.77 16.72 19.48
CA ALA A 239 -4.73 16.58 18.39
C ALA A 239 -4.04 17.13 17.12
N THR A 240 -4.60 16.74 15.98
CA THR A 240 -4.88 17.61 14.84
C THR A 240 -5.16 19.08 15.24
N ALA A 241 -4.58 20.04 14.51
CA ALA A 241 -5.13 21.40 14.33
C ALA A 241 -5.84 21.40 12.95
N VAL A 242 -7.11 21.78 12.72
CA VAL A 242 -8.00 22.89 13.15
C VAL A 242 -7.67 24.22 12.44
N THR A 243 -8.19 24.41 11.21
CA THR A 243 -9.30 25.33 10.73
C THR A 243 -8.87 26.79 10.46
N TYR A 244 -9.24 27.46 9.37
CA TYR A 244 -10.60 27.95 9.02
C TYR A 244 -10.85 28.12 7.50
N ARG A 245 -12.14 28.17 7.16
CA ARG A 245 -12.76 27.94 5.85
C ARG A 245 -12.72 29.13 4.88
N SER A 246 -12.36 28.83 3.62
CA SER A 246 -13.18 29.22 2.45
C SER A 246 -13.64 27.92 1.78
N ASP A 247 -14.89 27.92 1.35
CA ASP A 247 -15.70 26.76 0.96
C ASP A 247 -15.10 25.86 -0.13
N GLY A 248 -15.00 24.57 0.19
CA GLY A 248 -14.75 23.50 -0.77
C GLY A 248 -13.32 22.94 -0.72
N PRO A 249 -13.14 21.61 -0.78
CA PRO A 249 -11.81 21.03 -0.98
C PRO A 249 -11.25 21.53 -2.32
N ALA A 250 -9.98 21.93 -2.34
CA ALA A 250 -9.35 22.44 -3.56
C ALA A 250 -9.45 21.40 -4.69
N PRO A 251 -9.58 21.82 -5.96
CA PRO A 251 -9.78 20.88 -7.07
C PRO A 251 -8.57 19.97 -7.33
N ASP A 252 -7.35 20.46 -7.05
CA ASP A 252 -6.10 19.73 -7.23
C ASP A 252 -5.02 20.23 -6.23
N CYS A 253 -3.90 19.49 -6.16
CA CYS A 253 -2.74 19.85 -5.35
C CYS A 253 -2.11 21.19 -5.75
N THR A 254 -2.26 21.60 -7.02
CA THR A 254 -1.71 22.86 -7.53
C THR A 254 -2.50 24.07 -7.03
N ALA A 255 -3.82 23.96 -6.97
CA ALA A 255 -4.72 24.92 -6.34
C ALA A 255 -4.45 25.00 -4.84
N LEU A 256 -4.12 23.87 -4.21
CA LEU A 256 -3.67 23.83 -2.83
C LEU A 256 -2.34 24.59 -2.63
N TYR A 257 -1.36 24.37 -3.52
CA TYR A 257 -0.10 25.11 -3.52
C TYR A 257 -0.28 26.62 -3.74
N ASN A 258 -1.15 26.99 -4.68
CA ASN A 258 -1.51 28.37 -4.99
C ASN A 258 -2.33 29.02 -3.86
N SER A 259 -3.07 28.25 -3.08
CA SER A 259 -3.77 28.72 -1.87
C SER A 259 -2.85 28.92 -0.66
N GLY A 260 -1.55 28.59 -0.80
CA GLY A 260 -0.54 28.81 0.21
C GLY A 260 0.00 27.54 0.87
N THR A 261 -0.51 26.36 0.51
CA THR A 261 -0.01 25.10 1.10
C THR A 261 1.37 24.73 0.54
N ARG A 262 2.42 24.78 1.36
CA ARG A 262 3.81 24.52 0.95
C ARG A 262 4.40 23.21 1.50
N SER A 263 3.74 22.56 2.45
CA SER A 263 4.17 21.26 2.98
C SER A 263 3.70 20.11 2.10
N SER A 264 4.60 19.17 1.80
CA SER A 264 4.20 17.89 1.22
C SER A 264 3.43 17.07 2.25
N GLY A 265 2.32 16.45 1.85
CA GLY A 265 1.43 15.75 2.77
C GLY A 265 0.17 15.22 2.11
N VAL A 266 -0.65 14.50 2.87
CA VAL A 266 -1.96 14.03 2.41
C VAL A 266 -3.00 15.13 2.61
N TYR A 267 -3.69 15.49 1.54
CA TYR A 267 -4.71 16.52 1.51
C TYR A 267 -5.98 16.02 0.83
N THR A 268 -7.13 16.45 1.34
CA THR A 268 -8.43 16.16 0.72
C THR A 268 -8.67 17.14 -0.42
N ILE A 269 -8.78 16.64 -1.65
CA ILE A 269 -9.11 17.43 -2.85
C ILE A 269 -10.49 17.04 -3.39
N LYS A 270 -11.13 17.95 -4.13
CA LYS A 270 -12.42 17.71 -4.79
C LYS A 270 -12.41 18.26 -6.21
N PRO A 271 -11.92 17.48 -7.18
CA PRO A 271 -12.05 17.78 -8.59
C PRO A 271 -13.52 18.06 -8.99
N SER A 272 -13.71 18.93 -9.99
CA SER A 272 -15.05 19.25 -10.50
C SER A 272 -15.74 18.00 -11.04
N GLY A 273 -16.80 17.56 -10.38
CA GLY A 273 -17.61 16.39 -10.78
C GLY A 273 -17.33 15.10 -10.01
N SER A 274 -16.44 15.11 -9.00
CA SER A 274 -16.19 13.97 -8.12
C SER A 274 -16.52 14.25 -6.65
N GLU A 275 -16.62 13.18 -5.85
CA GLU A 275 -16.61 13.28 -4.40
C GLU A 275 -15.20 13.67 -3.90
N ALA A 276 -15.11 14.13 -2.65
CA ALA A 276 -13.84 14.52 -2.06
C ALA A 276 -13.04 13.28 -1.67
N PHE A 277 -11.75 13.26 -1.97
CA PHE A 277 -10.86 12.14 -1.64
C PHE A 277 -9.46 12.62 -1.26
N ASP A 278 -8.74 11.79 -0.50
CA ASP A 278 -7.42 12.12 0.05
C ASP A 278 -6.31 11.75 -0.95
N VAL A 279 -5.40 12.69 -1.20
CA VAL A 279 -4.25 12.51 -2.09
C VAL A 279 -2.98 13.00 -1.43
N TYR A 280 -1.84 12.36 -1.73
CA TYR A 280 -0.54 12.88 -1.30
C TYR A 280 -0.04 13.93 -2.30
N CYS A 281 0.05 15.18 -1.87
CA CYS A 281 0.61 16.27 -2.66
C CYS A 281 2.09 16.44 -2.32
N GLU A 282 2.97 16.31 -3.32
CA GLU A 282 4.39 16.63 -3.20
C GLU A 282 4.61 18.10 -3.61
N MET A 283 4.81 18.97 -2.62
CA MET A 283 5.07 20.39 -2.84
C MET A 283 6.58 20.60 -2.97
N LYS A 284 7.07 20.84 -4.20
CA LYS A 284 8.47 21.18 -4.46
C LYS A 284 8.65 22.68 -4.62
N PHE A 285 9.62 23.23 -3.89
CA PHE A 285 10.16 24.56 -4.19
C PHE A 285 11.02 24.42 -5.45
N GLY A 286 10.58 25.07 -6.53
CA GLY A 286 11.35 25.18 -7.77
C GLY A 286 12.44 26.22 -7.65
#